data_AF-A0A4Q2YYZ4-F1
#
_entry.id   AF-A0A4Q2YYZ4-F1
#
_cell.length_a   1.000
_cell.length_b   1.000
_cell.length_c   1.000
_cell.angle_alpha   90.00
_cell.angle_beta   90.00
_cell.angle_gamma   90.00
#
_symmetry.space_group_name_H-M   'P 1'
#
loop_
_entity.id
_entity.type
_entity.pdbx_description
1 polymer ?
#
loop_
_entity_poly.entity_id
_entity_poly.type
_entity_poly.pdbx_seq_one_letter_code
_entity_poly.pdbx_strand_id
1 'polypeptide(L)'
;PTGVCIKCQMDRSREMNRFLARRELCEQLEAIREGKAVAKTQAIEKMRRTNRPRSRNSKKRSVADKRNLSQKKSMRRAPSGD
;
A
#
# COMPACT_ATOMS: atom_id res chain seq x y z
N PRO A 1 11.42 -18.77 -28.45
CA PRO A 1 10.25 -18.28 -27.68
C PRO A 1 10.72 -17.49 -26.44
N THR A 2 10.01 -16.42 -26.05
CA THR A 2 10.40 -15.52 -24.94
C THR A 2 10.26 -16.13 -23.54
N GLY A 3 9.65 -17.31 -23.41
CA GLY A 3 9.52 -18.04 -22.14
C GLY A 3 8.48 -17.50 -21.16
N VAL A 4 7.78 -16.42 -21.52
CA VAL A 4 6.75 -15.79 -20.66
C VAL A 4 5.47 -16.63 -20.67
N CYS A 5 5.03 -17.06 -19.49
CA CYS A 5 3.82 -17.85 -19.29
C CYS A 5 2.85 -17.10 -18.38
N ILE A 6 1.57 -17.02 -18.76
CA ILE A 6 0.53 -16.35 -17.98
C ILE A 6 -0.59 -17.31 -17.63
N LYS A 7 -0.95 -17.32 -16.33
CA LYS A 7 -2.12 -18.02 -15.83
C LYS A 7 -3.23 -17.01 -15.56
N CYS A 8 -4.37 -17.18 -16.22
CA CYS A 8 -5.55 -16.33 -16.01
C CYS A 8 -6.71 -17.16 -15.45
N GLN A 9 -7.26 -16.73 -14.30
CA GLN A 9 -8.40 -17.36 -13.62
C GLN A 9 -9.36 -16.29 -13.10
N MET A 10 -9.84 -15.40 -13.98
CA MET A 10 -10.71 -14.30 -13.57
C MET A 10 -12.20 -14.61 -13.72
N ASP A 11 -12.57 -15.37 -14.73
CA ASP A 11 -13.96 -15.66 -15.06
C ASP A 11 -14.21 -17.17 -15.21
N ARG A 12 -15.47 -17.60 -15.23
CA ARG A 12 -15.89 -18.99 -15.50
C ARG A 12 -15.75 -19.35 -16.98
N SER A 13 -15.84 -18.37 -17.88
CA SER A 13 -15.70 -18.60 -19.32
C SER A 13 -14.24 -18.79 -19.73
N ARG A 14 -13.95 -19.93 -20.39
CA ARG A 14 -12.62 -20.22 -20.94
C ARG A 14 -12.19 -19.20 -22.00
N GLU A 15 -13.09 -18.80 -22.89
CA GLU A 15 -12.76 -17.87 -23.97
C GLU A 15 -12.45 -16.47 -23.43
N MET A 16 -13.19 -16.04 -22.39
CA MET A 16 -12.87 -14.79 -21.69
C MET A 16 -11.48 -14.84 -21.05
N ASN A 17 -11.17 -15.92 -20.32
CA ASN A 17 -9.84 -16.09 -19.74
C ASN A 17 -8.73 -16.17 -20.80
N ARG A 18 -9.00 -16.79 -21.96
CA ARG A 18 -8.05 -16.83 -23.09
C ARG A 18 -7.78 -15.44 -23.65
N PHE A 19 -8.82 -14.64 -23.85
CA PHE A 19 -8.69 -13.26 -24.32
C PHE A 19 -7.86 -12.42 -23.34
N LEU A 20 -8.19 -12.48 -22.06
CA LEU A 20 -7.50 -11.75 -21.00
C LEU A 20 -6.02 -12.17 -20.87
N ALA A 21 -5.74 -13.48 -20.88
CA ALA A 21 -4.37 -13.99 -20.82
C ALA A 21 -3.51 -13.51 -21.99
N ARG A 22 -4.08 -13.48 -23.21
CA ARG A 22 -3.37 -12.96 -24.40
C ARG A 22 -3.10 -11.47 -24.27
N ARG A 23 -4.06 -10.68 -23.79
CA ARG A 23 -3.87 -9.25 -23.57
C ARG A 23 -2.74 -8.99 -22.57
N GLU A 24 -2.77 -9.69 -21.43
CA GLU A 24 -1.74 -9.58 -20.41
C GLU A 24 -0.36 -10.03 -20.93
N LEU A 25 -0.30 -11.03 -21.80
CA LEU A 25 0.95 -11.52 -22.40
C LEU A 25 1.58 -10.44 -23.27
N CYS A 26 0.78 -9.79 -24.13
CA CYS A 26 1.25 -8.67 -24.92
C CYS A 26 1.75 -7.52 -24.04
N GLU A 27 0.96 -7.12 -23.02
CA GLU A 27 1.34 -6.05 -22.08
C GLU A 27 2.68 -6.37 -21.37
N GLN A 28 2.89 -7.61 -20.91
CA GLN A 28 4.15 -8.00 -20.26
C GLN A 28 5.33 -7.99 -21.23
N LEU A 29 5.15 -8.46 -22.47
CA LEU A 29 6.21 -8.44 -23.49
C LEU A 29 6.58 -7.02 -23.90
N GLU A 30 5.59 -6.13 -24.04
CA GLU A 30 5.81 -4.70 -24.28
C GLU A 30 6.54 -4.04 -23.11
N ALA A 31 6.14 -4.32 -21.87
CA ALA A 31 6.80 -3.78 -20.69
C ALA A 31 8.27 -4.22 -20.58
N ILE A 32 8.59 -5.45 -20.97
CA ILE A 32 9.98 -5.95 -21.06
C ILE A 32 10.72 -5.21 -22.16
N ARG A 33 10.13 -5.07 -23.36
CA ARG A 33 10.75 -4.40 -24.51
C ARG A 33 11.03 -2.92 -24.25
N GLU A 34 10.12 -2.22 -23.60
CA GLU A 34 10.20 -0.78 -23.37
C GLU A 34 10.91 -0.40 -22.06
N GLY A 35 11.24 -1.38 -21.21
CA GLY A 35 11.85 -1.14 -19.89
C GLY A 35 10.92 -0.44 -18.87
N LYS A 36 9.64 -0.22 -19.20
CA LYS A 36 8.68 0.52 -18.37
C LYS A 36 8.19 -0.24 -17.13
N ALA A 37 8.51 -1.53 -17.01
CA ALA A 37 8.16 -2.34 -15.84
C ALA A 37 8.66 -1.71 -14.53
N VAL A 38 9.84 -1.09 -14.55
CA VAL A 38 10.44 -0.44 -13.38
C VAL A 38 9.62 0.76 -12.92
N ALA A 39 9.12 1.59 -13.84
CA ALA A 39 8.32 2.77 -13.48
C ALA A 39 6.99 2.38 -12.81
N LYS A 40 6.31 1.34 -13.33
CA LYS A 40 5.05 0.84 -12.75
C LYS A 40 5.27 0.29 -11.34
N THR A 41 6.31 -0.51 -11.14
CA THR A 41 6.64 -1.05 -9.79
C THR A 41 7.00 0.06 -8.80
N GLN A 42 7.78 1.05 -9.22
CA GLN A 42 8.11 2.22 -8.40
C GLN A 42 6.87 3.03 -8.01
N ALA A 43 5.92 3.25 -8.93
CA ALA A 43 4.68 3.96 -8.64
C ALA A 43 3.81 3.22 -7.61
N ILE A 44 3.68 1.89 -7.75
CA ILE A 44 2.94 1.05 -6.80
C ILE A 44 3.63 1.07 -5.42
N GLU A 45 4.95 0.92 -5.37
CA GLU A 45 5.71 0.97 -4.12
C GLU A 45 5.66 2.37 -3.47
N LYS A 46 5.67 3.45 -4.26
CA LYS A 46 5.43 4.81 -3.77
C LYS A 46 4.06 4.91 -3.11
N MET A 47 3.01 4.46 -3.78
CA MET A 47 1.65 4.44 -3.22
C MET A 47 1.58 3.63 -1.92
N ARG A 48 2.18 2.44 -1.91
CA ARG A 48 2.25 1.57 -0.73
C ARG A 48 2.98 2.23 0.43
N ARG A 49 4.08 2.94 0.17
CA ARG A 49 4.85 3.68 1.19
C ARG A 49 4.09 4.88 1.73
N THR A 50 3.45 5.66 0.86
CA THR A 50 2.63 6.82 1.25
C THR A 50 1.43 6.40 2.10
N ASN A 51 0.76 5.32 1.70
CA ASN A 51 -0.41 4.79 2.41
C ASN A 51 -0.04 3.87 3.59
N ARG A 52 1.25 3.70 3.88
CA ARG A 52 1.70 2.80 4.95
C ARG A 52 1.21 3.33 6.30
N PRO A 53 0.46 2.53 7.07
CA PRO A 53 0.03 2.95 8.39
C PRO A 53 1.24 3.12 9.31
N ARG A 54 1.16 4.08 10.24
CA ARG A 54 2.20 4.24 11.27
C ARG A 54 2.34 2.95 12.08
N SER A 55 3.58 2.61 12.44
CA SER A 55 3.83 1.42 13.26
C SER A 55 3.06 1.48 14.58
N ARG A 56 2.65 0.31 15.08
CA ARG A 56 1.94 0.21 16.36
C ARG A 56 2.72 0.89 17.48
N ASN A 57 4.04 0.71 17.53
CA ASN A 57 4.90 1.31 18.55
C ASN A 57 4.96 2.84 18.43
N SER A 58 5.06 3.39 17.21
CA SER A 58 5.02 4.85 16.99
C SER A 58 3.68 5.45 17.43
N LYS A 59 2.57 4.79 17.10
CA LYS A 59 1.23 5.20 17.55
C LYS A 59 1.11 5.14 19.07
N LYS A 60 1.58 4.07 19.71
CA LYS A 60 1.57 3.92 21.18
C LYS A 60 2.37 5.02 21.88
N ARG A 61 3.59 5.32 21.42
CA ARG A 61 4.40 6.44 21.96
C ARG A 61 3.65 7.76 21.86
N SER A 62 3.14 8.08 20.68
CA SER A 62 2.39 9.32 20.46
C SER A 62 1.16 9.46 21.36
N VAL A 63 0.45 8.35 21.63
CA VAL A 63 -0.69 8.35 22.57
C VAL A 63 -0.23 8.52 24.02
N ALA A 64 0.86 7.86 24.42
CA ALA A 64 1.43 8.00 25.76
C ALA A 64 1.88 9.44 26.04
N ASP A 65 2.60 10.05 25.10
CA ASP A 65 3.06 11.44 25.21
C ASP A 65 1.88 12.42 25.37
N LYS A 66 0.79 12.20 24.60
CA LYS A 66 -0.44 12.99 24.74
C LYS A 66 -1.08 12.84 26.12
N ARG A 67 -1.11 11.62 26.68
CA ARG A 67 -1.64 11.37 28.04
C ARG A 67 -0.80 12.08 29.10
N ASN A 68 0.53 11.96 29.03
CA ASN A 68 1.44 12.60 29.96
C ASN A 68 1.29 14.13 29.92
N LEU A 69 1.18 14.72 28.73
CA LEU A 69 0.94 16.16 28.57
C LEU A 69 -0.41 16.58 29.17
N SER A 70 -1.47 15.78 28.94
CA SER A 70 -2.80 16.04 29.49
C SER A 70 -2.80 16.03 31.02
N GLN A 71 -2.18 15.02 31.63
CA GLN A 71 -2.01 14.94 33.09
C GLN A 71 -1.19 16.12 33.64
N LYS A 72 -0.09 16.48 32.96
CA LYS A 72 0.70 17.66 33.34
C LYS A 72 -0.15 18.94 33.29
N LYS A 73 -1.03 19.08 32.30
CA LYS A 73 -1.92 20.23 32.16
C LYS A 73 -3.06 20.23 33.19
N SER A 74 -3.60 19.07 33.56
CA SER A 74 -4.63 18.99 34.60
C SER A 74 -4.08 19.40 35.97
N MET A 75 -2.85 19.01 36.31
CA MET A 75 -2.18 19.41 37.56
C MET A 75 -1.82 20.90 37.61
N ARG A 76 -1.81 21.61 36.47
CA ARG A 76 -1.58 23.06 36.42
C ARG A 76 -2.87 23.87 36.54
N ARG A 77 -4.04 23.23 36.55
CA ARG A 77 -5.30 23.95 36.74
C ARG A 77 -5.29 24.57 38.13
N ALA A 78 -5.77 25.80 38.24
CA ALA A 78 -6.00 26.41 39.53
C ALA A 78 -6.89 25.47 40.36
N PRO A 79 -6.63 25.34 41.67
CA PRO A 79 -7.52 24.59 42.54
C PRO A 79 -8.93 25.17 42.39
N SER A 80 -9.93 24.30 42.21
CA SER A 80 -11.32 24.70 42.36
C SER A 80 -11.49 25.13 43.82
N GLY A 81 -11.67 26.43 44.05
CA GLY A 81 -11.97 26.94 45.38
C GLY A 81 -13.32 26.38 45.83
N ASP A 82 -13.32 25.81 47.03
CA ASP A 82 -14.45 26.01 47.95
C ASP A 82 -14.32 27.41 48.56
#